data_AF-A0ABD3R0H9-F1
#
_entry.id   AF-A0ABD3R0H9-F1
#
_cell.length_a   1.000
_cell.length_b   1.000
_cell.length_c   1.000
_cell.angle_alpha   90.00
_cell.angle_beta   90.00
_cell.angle_gamma   90.00
#
_symmetry.space_group_name_H-M   'P 1'
#
loop_
_entity.id
_entity.type
_entity.pdbx_description
1 polymer ?
#
loop_
_entity_poly.entity_id
_entity_poly.type
_entity_poly.pdbx_seq_one_letter_code
_entity_poly.pdbx_strand_id
1 'polypeptide(L)' 'MAVPAFMFVHSFLPLLPVGLGFAGGAMMWVAVMELLLEAYEDTDLLTTGVASSLALGVMVAIQRTMEDAH' A
#
# COMPACT_ATOMS: atom_id res chain seq x y z
N MET A 1 19.06 -7.50 27.72
CA MET A 1 18.59 -7.99 26.40
C MET A 1 17.94 -6.91 25.51
N ALA A 2 17.45 -5.78 26.03
CA ALA A 2 16.87 -4.70 25.20
C ALA A 2 17.90 -3.80 24.48
N VAL A 3 19.07 -3.59 25.09
CA VAL A 3 20.12 -2.71 24.55
C VAL A 3 20.67 -3.18 23.19
N PRO A 4 20.96 -4.47 22.97
CA PRO A 4 21.43 -4.94 21.65
C PRO A 4 20.36 -4.80 20.55
N ALA A 5 19.10 -5.06 20.87
CA ALA A 5 17.99 -4.92 19.93
C ALA A 5 17.76 -3.46 19.52
N PHE A 6 17.87 -2.53 20.47
CA PHE A 6 17.79 -1.09 20.18
C PHE A 6 18.92 -0.62 19.25
N MET A 7 20.16 -1.07 19.48
CA MET A 7 21.30 -0.73 18.63
C MET A 7 21.14 -1.26 17.20
N PHE A 8 20.60 -2.48 17.04
CA PHE A 8 20.28 -3.03 15.73
C PHE A 8 19.23 -2.16 15.01
N VAL A 9 18.07 -1.88 15.63
CA VAL A 9 17.04 -1.03 15.00
C VAL A 9 17.59 0.35 14.64
N HIS A 10 18.44 0.94 15.48
CA HIS A 10 19.08 2.23 15.19
C HIS A 10 19.98 2.21 13.95
N SER A 11 20.70 1.10 13.71
CA SER A 11 21.50 0.94 12.49
C SER A 11 20.65 0.71 11.23
N PHE A 12 19.46 0.12 11.36
CA PHE A 12 18.57 -0.20 10.22
C PHE A 12 17.51 0.88 9.95
N LEU A 13 17.25 1.77 10.90
CA LEU A 13 16.39 2.95 10.76
C LEU A 13 16.62 3.76 9.47
N PRO A 14 17.86 4.06 9.04
CA PRO A 14 18.09 4.74 7.76
C PRO A 14 17.81 3.88 6.52
N LEU A 15 17.79 2.55 6.65
CA LEU A 15 17.47 1.62 5.55
C LEU A 15 15.97 1.34 5.42
N LEU A 16 15.21 1.44 6.53
CA LEU A 16 13.75 1.28 6.55
C LEU A 16 13.00 2.07 5.45
N PRO A 17 13.25 3.37 5.20
CA PRO A 17 12.53 4.10 4.16
C PRO A 17 12.80 3.54 2.76
N VAL A 18 14.01 3.02 2.50
CA VAL A 18 14.37 2.41 1.21
C VAL A 18 13.64 1.07 1.04
N GLY A 19 13.63 0.24 2.08
CA GLY A 19 12.90 -1.04 2.07
C GLY A 19 11.39 -0.86 1.98
N LEU A 20 10.82 0.11 2.70
CA LEU A 20 9.39 0.44 2.64
C LEU A 20 9.01 1.04 1.28
N GLY A 21 9.86 1.90 0.71
CA GLY A 21 9.66 2.40 -0.65
C GLY A 21 9.70 1.30 -1.70
N PHE A 22 10.62 0.34 -1.57
CA PHE A 22 10.68 -0.82 -2.45
C PHE A 22 9.44 -1.72 -2.30
N ALA A 23 9.02 -2.03 -1.08
CA ALA A 23 7.83 -2.83 -0.83
C ALA A 23 6.55 -2.15 -1.34
N GLY A 24 6.40 -0.84 -1.09
CA GLY A 24 5.29 -0.05 -1.63
C GLY A 24 5.31 0.01 -3.15
N GLY A 25 6.49 0.20 -3.76
CA GLY A 25 6.66 0.19 -5.21
C GLY A 25 6.31 -1.15 -5.85
N ALA A 26 6.73 -2.26 -5.25
CA ALA A 26 6.38 -3.61 -5.72
C ALA A 26 4.87 -3.85 -5.67
N MET A 27 4.21 -3.49 -4.58
CA MET A 27 2.75 -3.63 -4.45
C MET A 27 1.99 -2.74 -5.44
N MET A 28 2.49 -1.52 -5.68
CA MET A 28 1.91 -0.63 -6.70
C MET A 28 2.05 -1.22 -8.11
N TRP A 29 3.20 -1.82 -8.45
CA TRP A 29 3.40 -2.48 -9.74
C TRP A 29 2.41 -3.64 -9.93
N VAL A 30 2.32 -4.55 -8.96
CA VAL A 30 1.38 -5.68 -8.99
C VAL A 30 -0.06 -5.19 -9.11
N ALA A 31 -0.45 -4.18 -8.34
CA ALA A 31 -1.82 -3.67 -8.38
C ALA A 31 -2.20 -3.08 -9.75
N VAL A 32 -1.28 -2.39 -10.44
CA VAL A 32 -1.58 -1.74 -11.71
C VAL A 32 -1.36 -2.66 -12.91
N MET A 33 -0.27 -3.42 -12.94
CA MET A 33 0.12 -4.23 -14.08
C MET A 33 -0.46 -5.64 -14.06
N GLU A 34 -0.79 -6.18 -12.89
CA GLU A 34 -1.44 -7.49 -12.79
C GLU A 34 -2.93 -7.28 -12.54
N LEU A 35 -3.30 -6.79 -11.36
CA LEU A 35 -4.71 -6.76 -10.95
C LEU A 35 -5.60 -5.85 -11.82
N LEU A 36 -5.13 -4.63 -12.15
CA LEU A 36 -5.94 -3.69 -12.93
C LEU A 36 -6.01 -4.05 -14.42
N LEU A 37 -4.93 -4.57 -15.00
CA LEU A 37 -4.93 -5.07 -16.37
C LEU A 37 -5.76 -6.34 -16.51
N GLU A 38 -5.63 -7.30 -15.59
CA GLU A 38 -6.45 -8.52 -15.57
C GLU A 38 -7.93 -8.19 -15.41
N ALA A 39 -8.29 -7.29 -14.50
CA ALA A 39 -9.69 -6.84 -14.35
C ALA A 39 -10.21 -6.09 -15.59
N TYR A 40 -9.36 -5.46 -16.39
CA TYR A 40 -9.75 -4.84 -17.66
C TYR A 40 -9.92 -5.87 -18.78
N GLU A 41 -9.12 -6.94 -18.78
CA GLU A 41 -9.28 -8.03 -19.75
C GLU A 41 -10.56 -8.85 -19.47
N ASP A 42 -10.86 -9.10 -18.20
CA ASP A 42 -12.04 -9.88 -17.80
C ASP A 42 -13.35 -9.05 -17.76
N THR A 43 -13.28 -7.73 -17.58
CA THR A 43 -14.46 -6.86 -17.40
C THR A 43 -14.33 -5.53 -18.15
N ASP A 44 -15.47 -4.92 -18.52
CA ASP A 44 -15.55 -3.62 -19.17
C ASP A 44 -14.82 -2.50 -18.39
N LEU A 45 -14.12 -1.61 -19.12
CA LEU A 45 -13.26 -0.53 -18.58
C LEU A 45 -13.98 0.33 -17.54
N LEU A 46 -15.27 0.58 -17.76
CA LEU A 46 -16.10 1.39 -16.87
C LEU A 46 -16.30 0.72 -15.50
N THR A 47 -16.53 -0.59 -15.47
CA THR A 47 -16.78 -1.32 -14.22
C THR A 47 -15.49 -1.41 -13.39
N THR A 48 -14.37 -1.74 -14.04
CA THR A 48 -13.06 -1.85 -13.39
C THR A 48 -12.58 -0.51 -12.83
N GLY A 49 -12.77 0.58 -13.59
CA GLY A 49 -12.44 1.93 -13.13
C GLY A 49 -13.29 2.39 -11.95
N VAL A 50 -14.60 2.15 -12.00
CA VAL A 50 -15.52 2.52 -10.91
C VAL A 50 -15.24 1.69 -9.66
N ALA A 51 -15.03 0.38 -9.79
CA ALA A 51 -14.72 -0.51 -8.67
C ALA A 51 -13.40 -0.12 -8.00
N SER A 52 -12.35 0.15 -8.78
CA SER A 52 -11.03 0.56 -8.25
C SER A 52 -11.10 1.92 -7.54
N SER A 53 -11.84 2.87 -8.13
CA SER A 53 -12.04 4.20 -7.53
C SER A 53 -12.86 4.12 -6.24
N LEU A 54 -13.89 3.26 -6.20
CA LEU A 54 -14.69 3.00 -5.00
C LEU A 54 -13.83 2.35 -3.90
N ALA A 55 -13.02 1.34 -4.24
CA ALA A 55 -12.14 0.67 -3.30
C ALA A 55 -11.12 1.63 -2.68
N LEU A 56 -10.49 2.49 -3.50
CA LEU A 56 -9.62 3.55 -3.02
C LEU A 56 -10.37 4.55 -2.13
N GLY A 57 -11.56 4.97 -2.52
CA GLY A 57 -12.40 5.88 -1.74
C GLY A 57 -12.76 5.32 -0.36
N VAL A 58 -13.13 4.04 -0.29
CA VAL A 58 -13.41 3.34 0.98
C VAL A 58 -12.16 3.23 1.83
N MET A 59 -11.02 2.86 1.24
CA MET A 59 -9.75 2.76 1.98
C MET A 59 -9.34 4.12 2.60
N VAL A 60 -9.50 5.22 1.86
CA VAL A 60 -9.22 6.58 2.37
C VAL A 60 -10.23 7.00 3.43
N ALA A 61 -11.51 6.67 3.26
CA ALA A 61 -12.55 6.97 4.25
C ALA A 61 -12.26 6.25 5.58
N ILE A 62 -11.88 4.98 5.52
CA ILE A 62 -11.48 4.20 6.71
C ILE A 62 -10.27 4.84 7.39
N GLN A 63 -9.24 5.21 6.63
CA GLN A 63 -8.06 5.88 7.19
C GLN A 63 -8.44 7.18 7.90
N ARG A 64 -9.28 8.03 7.28
CA ARG A 64 -9.73 9.26 7.93
C ARG A 64 -10.50 9.01 9.21
N THR A 65 -11.42 8.04 9.21
CA THR A 65 -12.15 7.70 10.45
C THR A 65 -11.25 7.16 11.55
N MET A 66 -10.14 6.50 11.21
CA MET A 66 -9.15 6.00 12.17
C MET A 66 -8.26 7.12 12.68
N GLU A 67 -7.88 8.07 11.81
CA GLU A 67 -7.13 9.27 12.18
C GLU A 67 -7.95 10.19 13.11
N ASP A 68 -9.25 10.38 12.82
CA ASP A 68 -10.17 11.16 13.65
C ASP A 68 -10.48 10.50 15.01
N ALA A 69 -10.20 9.20 15.15
CA ALA A 69 -10.44 8.42 16.36
C ALA A 69 -9.24 8.41 17.34
N HIS A 70 -8.12 9.08 17.03
CA HIS A 70 -6.87 9.01 17.78
C HIS A 70 -6.38 10.34 18.38
#